data_AF-A0A927EZ50-F1
#
_entry.id   AF-A0A927EZ50-F1
#
_cell.length_a   1.000
_cell.length_b   1.000
_cell.length_c   1.000
_cell.angle_alpha   90.00
_cell.angle_beta   90.00
_cell.angle_gamma   90.00
#
_symmetry.space_group_name_H-M   'P 1'
#
loop_
_entity.id
_entity.type
_entity.pdbx_description
1 polymer ?
#
loop_
_entity_poly.entity_id
_entity_poly.type
_entity_poly.pdbx_seq_one_letter_code
_entity_poly.pdbx_strand_id
1 'polypeptide(L)'
;MTVAAPKAPTTDATSRLARTMEPAEWAAAGIPLLRAPREVVTGLHARHRPRPLTAIVAVLGPDDRLTASASFGRGAAQPDGWEFRNALLDQLRRVIPHDLRLRRPVRTAMLLYCREGEEGWTEEDGAWMWALRDACTLHGLRCGAYVTLTPRGWRVHGEERRGRRPAVRLGGPRPVTGGARR
;
A
#
# COMPACT_ATOMS: atom_id res chain seq x y z
N MET A 1 -45.71 14.64 -24.92
CA MET A 1 -45.06 14.23 -23.65
C MET A 1 -44.09 13.11 -23.99
N THR A 2 -42.79 13.41 -24.09
CA THR A 2 -41.77 12.40 -24.43
C THR A 2 -41.15 11.90 -23.13
N VAL A 3 -41.38 10.62 -22.80
CA VAL A 3 -40.80 9.95 -21.63
C VAL A 3 -39.32 9.70 -21.93
N ALA A 4 -38.43 10.23 -21.09
CA ALA A 4 -37.00 9.98 -21.18
C ALA A 4 -36.70 8.52 -20.80
N ALA A 5 -36.02 7.79 -21.68
CA ALA A 5 -35.55 6.44 -21.41
C ALA A 5 -34.44 6.45 -20.33
N PRO A 6 -34.35 5.42 -19.46
CA PRO A 6 -33.32 5.35 -18.44
C PRO A 6 -31.93 5.22 -19.08
N LYS A 7 -31.00 6.08 -18.66
CA LYS A 7 -29.60 6.06 -19.09
C LYS A 7 -28.96 4.74 -18.67
N ALA A 8 -28.62 3.88 -19.63
CA ALA A 8 -27.90 2.64 -19.35
C ALA A 8 -26.57 2.95 -18.63
N PRO A 9 -26.14 2.14 -17.64
CA PRO A 9 -24.85 2.33 -17.01
C PRO A 9 -23.74 2.24 -18.07
N THR A 10 -22.88 3.24 -18.09
CA THR A 10 -21.74 3.33 -19.02
C THR A 10 -20.73 2.23 -18.72
N THR A 11 -20.26 1.50 -19.74
CA THR A 11 -19.28 0.40 -19.68
C THR A 11 -18.05 0.70 -18.81
N ASP A 12 -17.67 1.97 -18.72
CA ASP A 12 -16.57 2.46 -17.87
C ASP A 12 -16.81 2.21 -16.37
N ALA A 13 -18.02 2.44 -15.87
CA ALA A 13 -18.40 2.17 -14.47
C ALA A 13 -18.35 0.68 -14.14
N THR A 14 -18.84 -0.18 -15.05
CA THR A 14 -18.73 -1.65 -14.91
C THR A 14 -17.27 -2.10 -14.91
N SER A 15 -16.42 -1.47 -15.73
CA SER A 15 -14.99 -1.78 -15.77
C SER A 15 -14.25 -1.34 -14.49
N ARG A 16 -14.65 -0.22 -13.87
CA ARG A 16 -14.13 0.21 -12.57
C ARG A 16 -14.57 -0.72 -11.45
N LEU A 17 -15.81 -1.18 -11.45
CA LEU A 17 -16.32 -2.18 -10.50
C LEU A 17 -15.56 -3.52 -10.61
N ALA A 18 -15.14 -3.91 -11.81
CA ALA A 18 -14.28 -5.08 -12.00
C ALA A 18 -12.81 -4.87 -11.55
N ARG A 19 -12.42 -3.62 -11.25
CA ARG A 19 -11.07 -3.19 -10.86
C ARG A 19 -11.02 -2.61 -9.45
N THR A 20 -12.00 -2.96 -8.63
CA THR A 20 -12.00 -2.73 -7.20
C THR A 20 -12.13 -4.07 -6.48
N MET A 21 -11.89 -4.07 -5.18
CA MET A 21 -11.99 -5.25 -4.34
C MET A 21 -12.66 -4.90 -3.03
N GLU A 22 -13.66 -5.69 -2.65
CA GLU A 22 -14.37 -5.51 -1.39
C GLU A 22 -13.53 -6.02 -0.21
N PRO A 23 -13.74 -5.50 1.02
CA PRO A 23 -13.02 -5.96 2.21
C PRO A 23 -13.14 -7.48 2.45
N ALA A 24 -14.31 -8.05 2.14
CA ALA A 24 -14.55 -9.49 2.29
C ALA A 24 -13.73 -10.31 1.28
N GLU A 25 -13.61 -9.84 0.04
CA GLU A 25 -12.78 -10.50 -0.99
C GLU A 25 -11.29 -10.41 -0.63
N TRP A 26 -10.85 -9.27 -0.10
CA TRP A 26 -9.49 -9.09 0.39
C TRP A 26 -9.17 -10.03 1.56
N ALA A 27 -10.08 -10.15 2.54
CA ALA A 27 -9.93 -11.07 3.66
C ALA A 27 -9.90 -12.54 3.21
N ALA A 28 -10.76 -12.91 2.25
CA ALA A 28 -10.82 -14.26 1.69
C ALA A 28 -9.59 -14.63 0.85
N ALA A 29 -8.83 -13.65 0.34
CA ALA A 29 -7.65 -13.89 -0.50
C ALA A 29 -6.46 -14.52 0.26
N GLY A 30 -6.54 -14.65 1.59
CA GLY A 30 -5.52 -15.35 2.39
C GLY A 30 -4.15 -14.65 2.36
N ILE A 31 -4.16 -13.31 2.36
CA ILE A 31 -2.96 -12.48 2.28
C ILE A 31 -2.00 -12.82 3.45
N PRO A 32 -0.69 -13.05 3.20
CA PRO A 32 0.27 -13.33 4.26
C PRO A 32 0.33 -12.18 5.28
N LEU A 33 0.22 -12.56 6.55
CA LEU A 33 0.26 -11.63 7.67
C LEU A 33 1.65 -10.98 7.78
N LEU A 34 1.69 -9.66 7.93
CA LEU A 34 2.94 -8.97 8.27
C LEU A 34 3.43 -9.41 9.66
N ARG A 35 4.67 -9.92 9.76
CA ARG A 35 5.23 -10.36 11.06
C ARG A 35 5.34 -9.22 12.08
N ALA A 36 5.82 -8.06 11.65
CA ALA A 36 6.03 -6.89 12.51
C ALA A 36 5.49 -5.59 11.86
N PRO A 37 4.15 -5.42 11.78
CA PRO A 37 3.55 -4.30 11.04
C PRO A 37 4.03 -2.92 11.54
N ARG A 38 4.15 -2.76 12.86
CA ARG A 38 4.61 -1.50 13.48
C ARG A 38 6.02 -1.12 13.03
N GLU A 39 6.94 -2.07 12.99
CA GLU A 39 8.33 -1.82 12.61
C GLU A 39 8.44 -1.46 11.14
N VAL A 40 7.74 -2.22 10.29
CA VAL A 40 7.69 -1.96 8.84
C VAL A 40 7.10 -0.58 8.56
N VAL A 41 5.95 -0.24 9.13
CA VAL A 41 5.31 1.08 8.94
C VAL A 41 6.21 2.20 9.46
N THR A 42 6.84 2.03 10.63
CA THR A 42 7.76 3.03 11.18
C THR A 42 8.98 3.23 10.28
N GLY A 43 9.57 2.15 9.78
CA GLY A 43 10.71 2.19 8.87
C GLY A 43 10.38 2.85 7.53
N LEU A 44 9.24 2.48 6.92
CA LEU A 44 8.76 3.10 5.68
C LEU A 44 8.47 4.59 5.87
N HIS A 45 7.82 4.96 6.97
CA HIS A 45 7.54 6.36 7.28
C HIS A 45 8.81 7.19 7.47
N ALA A 46 9.81 6.66 8.20
CA ALA A 46 11.09 7.34 8.39
C ALA A 46 11.87 7.50 7.07
N ARG A 47 11.85 6.47 6.21
CA ARG A 47 12.56 6.44 4.92
C ARG A 47 11.93 7.38 3.89
N HIS A 48 10.62 7.30 3.69
CA HIS A 48 9.93 8.00 2.61
C HIS A 48 9.36 9.34 3.02
N ARG A 49 9.23 9.62 4.33
CA ARG A 49 8.62 10.83 4.89
C ARG A 49 7.32 11.21 4.15
N PRO A 50 6.37 10.26 4.04
CA PRO A 50 5.24 10.43 3.15
C PRO A 50 4.36 11.59 3.58
N ARG A 51 3.85 12.31 2.59
CA ARG A 51 2.78 13.29 2.75
C ARG A 51 1.43 12.60 2.48
N PRO A 52 0.30 13.23 2.81
CA PRO A 52 -0.99 12.71 2.40
C PRO A 52 -1.04 12.50 0.88
N LEU A 53 -1.80 11.48 0.45
CA LEU A 53 -1.88 10.99 -0.93
C LEU A 53 -0.58 10.37 -1.48
N THR A 54 0.31 9.94 -0.60
CA THR A 54 1.52 9.17 -0.99
C THR A 54 1.25 7.68 -0.85
N ALA A 55 1.49 6.92 -1.91
CA ALA A 55 1.55 5.46 -1.89
C ALA A 55 3.02 5.01 -1.78
N ILE A 56 3.27 3.97 -0.97
CA ILE A 56 4.57 3.34 -0.82
C ILE A 56 4.43 1.85 -1.07
N VAL A 57 5.00 1.37 -2.18
CA VAL A 57 5.15 -0.07 -2.41
C VAL A 57 6.44 -0.54 -1.75
N ALA A 58 6.34 -1.64 -1.00
CA ALA A 58 7.46 -2.23 -0.28
C ALA A 58 7.53 -3.72 -0.58
N VAL A 59 8.74 -4.25 -0.73
CA VAL A 59 8.98 -5.66 -1.00
C VAL A 59 9.76 -6.28 0.15
N LEU A 60 9.18 -7.30 0.75
CA LEU A 60 9.75 -8.11 1.81
C LEU A 60 10.43 -9.34 1.20
N GLY A 61 11.61 -9.66 1.71
CA GLY A 61 12.34 -10.88 1.37
C GLY A 61 11.68 -12.13 1.94
N PRO A 62 12.28 -13.31 1.70
CA PRO A 62 11.80 -14.57 2.27
C PRO A 62 11.83 -14.62 3.80
N ASP A 63 12.64 -13.76 4.43
CA ASP A 63 12.81 -13.60 5.88
C ASP A 63 11.90 -12.50 6.48
N ASP A 64 10.90 -12.04 5.71
CA ASP A 64 10.00 -10.93 6.03
C ASP A 64 10.72 -9.58 6.28
N ARG A 65 11.98 -9.43 5.85
CA ARG A 65 12.72 -8.17 5.96
C ARG A 65 12.54 -7.30 4.72
N LEU A 66 12.48 -6.00 4.95
CA LEU A 66 12.35 -5.00 3.88
C LEU A 66 13.58 -5.03 2.95
N THR A 67 13.37 -5.46 1.71
CA THR A 67 14.42 -5.56 0.67
C THR A 67 14.43 -4.32 -0.23
N ALA A 68 13.26 -3.84 -0.62
CA ALA A 68 13.12 -2.70 -1.53
C ALA A 68 11.87 -1.89 -1.20
N SER A 69 11.87 -0.59 -1.50
CA SER A 69 10.68 0.25 -1.37
C SER A 69 10.75 1.47 -2.29
N ALA A 70 9.60 1.92 -2.78
CA ALA A 70 9.44 3.13 -3.58
C ALA A 70 8.16 3.86 -3.18
N SER A 71 8.23 5.19 -3.19
CA SER A 71 7.10 6.08 -2.92
C SER A 71 6.72 6.87 -4.16
N PHE A 72 5.43 7.07 -4.36
CA PHE A 72 4.87 7.83 -5.47
C PHE A 72 3.56 8.51 -5.05
N GLY A 73 3.24 9.63 -5.68
CA GLY A 73 2.00 10.36 -5.40
C GLY A 73 0.81 9.74 -6.11
N ARG A 74 -0.39 9.94 -5.56
CA ARG A 74 -1.65 9.68 -6.26
C ARG A 74 -1.85 10.74 -7.35
N GLY A 75 -1.61 10.37 -8.61
CA GLY A 75 -1.55 11.31 -9.73
C GLY A 75 -2.89 11.79 -10.31
N ALA A 76 -3.99 11.06 -10.11
CA ALA A 76 -5.28 11.37 -10.75
C ALA A 76 -6.36 11.82 -9.74
N ALA A 77 -7.33 12.58 -10.24
CA ALA A 77 -8.50 13.03 -9.47
C ALA A 77 -9.52 11.91 -9.23
N GLN A 78 -9.64 10.97 -10.18
CA GLN A 78 -10.57 9.84 -10.11
C GLN A 78 -9.94 8.53 -10.61
N PRO A 79 -8.81 8.11 -10.01
CA PRO A 79 -8.08 6.92 -10.44
C PRO A 79 -8.91 5.64 -10.23
N ASP A 80 -8.79 4.71 -11.15
CA ASP A 80 -9.30 3.34 -11.00
C ASP A 80 -8.16 2.36 -10.65
N GLY A 81 -8.51 1.09 -10.40
CA GLY A 81 -7.51 0.07 -10.06
C GLY A 81 -6.47 -0.19 -11.17
N TRP A 82 -6.80 0.06 -12.45
CA TRP A 82 -5.87 -0.15 -13.56
C TRP A 82 -4.75 0.89 -13.55
N GLU A 83 -5.07 2.17 -13.31
CA GLU A 83 -4.06 3.22 -13.17
C GLU A 83 -3.13 2.96 -11.99
N PHE A 84 -3.69 2.60 -10.84
CA PHE A 84 -2.93 2.24 -9.65
C PHE A 84 -2.00 1.05 -9.88
N ARG A 85 -2.48 0.02 -10.58
CA ARG A 85 -1.65 -1.14 -10.91
C ARG A 85 -0.46 -0.74 -11.79
N ASN A 86 -0.69 0.07 -12.81
CA ASN A 86 0.40 0.51 -13.70
C ASN A 86 1.44 1.32 -12.93
N ALA A 87 0.99 2.23 -12.05
CA ALA A 87 1.88 2.97 -11.18
C ALA A 87 2.69 2.06 -10.24
N LEU A 88 2.06 1.03 -9.66
CA LEU A 88 2.75 0.03 -8.83
C LEU A 88 3.81 -0.74 -9.62
N LEU A 89 3.46 -1.21 -10.82
CA LEU A 89 4.40 -1.95 -11.68
C LEU A 89 5.60 -1.10 -12.10
N ASP A 90 5.38 0.17 -12.41
CA ASP A 90 6.47 1.09 -12.76
C ASP A 90 7.44 1.30 -11.61
N GLN A 91 6.93 1.38 -10.37
CA GLN A 91 7.80 1.45 -9.20
C GLN A 91 8.50 0.12 -8.92
N LEU A 92 7.79 -1.01 -8.98
CA LEU A 92 8.35 -2.34 -8.73
C LEU A 92 9.52 -2.64 -9.67
N ARG A 93 9.36 -2.38 -10.98
CA ARG A 93 10.41 -2.57 -11.99
C ARG A 93 11.67 -1.75 -11.74
N ARG A 94 11.54 -0.60 -11.06
CA ARG A 94 12.69 0.27 -10.72
C ARG A 94 13.45 -0.21 -9.50
N VAL A 95 12.78 -0.84 -8.53
CA VAL A 95 13.39 -1.17 -7.23
C VAL A 95 13.73 -2.63 -7.05
N ILE A 96 13.14 -3.54 -7.83
CA ILE A 96 13.46 -4.96 -7.73
C ILE A 96 13.21 -5.71 -9.05
N PRO A 97 14.08 -6.68 -9.41
CA PRO A 97 13.78 -7.60 -10.51
C PRO A 97 12.47 -8.37 -10.25
N HIS A 98 11.78 -8.74 -11.32
CA HIS A 98 10.59 -9.59 -11.23
C HIS A 98 10.96 -11.04 -10.91
N ASP A 99 10.05 -11.78 -10.27
CA ASP A 99 10.25 -13.18 -9.87
C ASP A 99 9.53 -14.17 -10.79
N LEU A 100 9.10 -13.73 -11.97
CA LEU A 100 8.31 -14.52 -12.94
C LEU A 100 8.97 -15.83 -13.41
N ARG A 101 10.30 -15.95 -13.29
CA ARG A 101 11.03 -17.17 -13.69
C ARG A 101 11.17 -18.18 -12.54
N LEU A 102 10.78 -17.82 -11.32
CA LEU A 102 10.82 -18.71 -10.18
C LEU A 102 9.59 -19.63 -10.16
N ARG A 103 9.77 -20.88 -9.73
CA ARG A 103 8.65 -21.84 -9.61
C ARG A 103 7.58 -21.39 -8.60
N ARG A 104 7.98 -20.62 -7.59
CA ARG A 104 7.10 -20.04 -6.58
C ARG A 104 7.60 -18.65 -6.20
N PRO A 105 6.71 -17.68 -5.94
CA PRO A 105 7.09 -16.37 -5.45
C PRO A 105 7.81 -16.47 -4.10
N VAL A 106 9.02 -15.90 -4.00
CA VAL A 106 9.84 -15.93 -2.78
C VAL A 106 9.75 -14.65 -1.97
N ARG A 107 9.40 -13.53 -2.61
CA ARG A 107 9.22 -12.21 -2.00
C ARG A 107 7.74 -11.84 -1.90
N THR A 108 7.41 -10.98 -0.95
CA THR A 108 6.05 -10.48 -0.73
C THR A 108 6.02 -8.97 -0.96
N ALA A 109 5.13 -8.47 -1.79
CA ALA A 109 4.90 -7.02 -1.93
C ALA A 109 3.74 -6.57 -1.03
N MET A 110 3.91 -5.44 -0.36
CA MET A 110 2.88 -4.79 0.44
C MET A 110 2.74 -3.33 0.01
N LEU A 111 1.60 -2.72 0.34
CA LEU A 111 1.33 -1.32 0.03
C LEU A 111 0.99 -0.56 1.32
N LEU A 112 1.65 0.57 1.52
CA LEU A 112 1.31 1.55 2.54
C LEU A 112 0.77 2.80 1.83
N TYR A 113 -0.52 3.10 2.02
CA TYR A 113 -1.14 4.30 1.46
C TYR A 113 -1.40 5.34 2.54
N CYS A 114 -0.78 6.50 2.38
CA CYS A 114 -0.95 7.65 3.27
C CYS A 114 -2.08 8.51 2.72
N ARG A 115 -3.13 8.74 3.51
CA ARG A 115 -4.28 9.53 3.08
C ARG A 115 -4.80 10.41 4.20
N GLU A 116 -5.57 11.41 3.80
CA GLU A 116 -6.42 12.16 4.73
C GLU A 116 -7.71 11.40 5.04
N GLY A 117 -8.38 11.79 6.12
CA GLY A 117 -9.71 11.32 6.45
C GLY A 117 -9.79 10.11 7.37
N GLU A 118 -10.95 9.47 7.36
CA GLU A 118 -11.38 8.48 8.34
C GLU A 118 -10.71 7.11 8.13
N GLU A 119 -10.72 6.28 9.18
CA GLU A 119 -10.00 5.00 9.21
C GLU A 119 -10.73 3.86 8.46
N GLY A 120 -11.96 4.09 8.01
CA GLY A 120 -12.82 3.09 7.35
C GLY A 120 -12.38 2.76 5.93
N TRP A 121 -12.82 1.61 5.42
CA TRP A 121 -12.61 1.27 4.01
C TRP A 121 -13.35 2.26 3.09
N THR A 122 -12.78 2.52 1.92
CA THR A 122 -13.31 3.37 0.86
C THR A 122 -13.14 2.68 -0.48
N GLU A 123 -13.89 3.09 -1.51
CA GLU A 123 -13.74 2.56 -2.87
C GLU A 123 -12.30 2.67 -3.40
N GLU A 124 -11.60 3.74 -3.02
CA GLU A 124 -10.19 3.93 -3.36
C GLU A 124 -9.29 2.85 -2.74
N ASP A 125 -9.60 2.42 -1.50
CA ASP A 125 -8.89 1.30 -0.87
C ASP A 125 -9.13 0.01 -1.65
N GLY A 126 -10.35 -0.23 -2.12
CA GLY A 126 -10.67 -1.37 -2.96
C GLY A 126 -9.91 -1.36 -4.29
N ALA A 127 -9.78 -0.20 -4.93
CA ALA A 127 -8.96 -0.03 -6.12
C ALA A 127 -7.47 -0.31 -5.84
N TRP A 128 -6.94 0.14 -4.70
CA TRP A 128 -5.56 -0.16 -4.29
C TRP A 128 -5.32 -1.64 -3.97
N MET A 129 -6.26 -2.29 -3.29
CA MET A 129 -6.22 -3.72 -2.99
C MET A 129 -6.21 -4.55 -4.27
N TRP A 130 -7.11 -4.23 -5.20
CA TRP A 130 -7.15 -4.86 -6.52
C TRP A 130 -5.84 -4.64 -7.27
N ALA A 131 -5.37 -3.39 -7.33
CA ALA A 131 -4.15 -3.01 -8.03
C ALA A 131 -2.92 -3.73 -7.48
N LEU A 132 -2.80 -3.84 -6.15
CA LEU A 132 -1.71 -4.55 -5.50
C LEU A 132 -1.72 -6.03 -5.88
N ARG A 133 -2.88 -6.70 -5.82
CA ARG A 133 -3.00 -8.11 -6.16
C ARG A 133 -2.63 -8.37 -7.63
N ASP A 134 -3.12 -7.55 -8.55
CA ASP A 134 -2.83 -7.69 -9.98
C ASP A 134 -1.35 -7.39 -10.28
N ALA A 135 -0.80 -6.32 -9.70
CA ALA A 135 0.62 -5.97 -9.87
C ALA A 135 1.55 -7.07 -9.31
N CYS A 136 1.21 -7.68 -8.16
CA CYS A 136 1.98 -8.79 -7.61
C CYS A 136 1.98 -9.99 -8.56
N THR A 137 0.82 -10.33 -9.13
CA THR A 137 0.68 -11.41 -10.11
C THR A 137 1.56 -11.15 -11.33
N LEU A 138 1.52 -9.93 -11.87
CA LEU A 138 2.28 -9.53 -13.05
C LEU A 138 3.79 -9.36 -12.80
N HIS A 139 4.22 -9.18 -11.55
CA HIS A 139 5.64 -9.06 -11.17
C HIS A 139 6.22 -10.35 -10.56
N GLY A 140 5.41 -11.40 -10.41
CA GLY A 140 5.80 -12.69 -9.84
C GLY A 140 6.01 -12.68 -8.31
N LEU A 141 5.38 -11.75 -7.59
CA LEU A 141 5.48 -11.58 -6.14
C LEU A 141 4.27 -12.18 -5.42
N ARG A 142 4.41 -12.53 -4.14
CA ARG A 142 3.23 -12.77 -3.28
C ARG A 142 2.54 -11.45 -2.99
N CYS A 143 1.22 -11.42 -3.13
CA CYS A 143 0.41 -10.30 -2.65
C CYS A 143 0.45 -10.29 -1.12
N GLY A 144 0.86 -9.17 -0.53
CA GLY A 144 0.95 -8.94 0.90
C GLY A 144 -0.03 -7.86 1.37
N ALA A 145 0.17 -7.40 2.61
CA ALA A 145 -0.76 -6.52 3.28
C ALA A 145 -0.99 -5.17 2.55
N TYR A 146 -2.23 -4.68 2.65
CA TYR A 146 -2.58 -3.30 2.36
C TYR A 146 -2.74 -2.55 3.69
N VAL A 147 -2.01 -1.45 3.85
CA VAL A 147 -1.95 -0.67 5.08
C VAL A 147 -2.31 0.78 4.77
N THR A 148 -3.26 1.34 5.51
CA THR A 148 -3.53 2.78 5.46
C THR A 148 -2.80 3.49 6.60
N LEU A 149 -2.34 4.71 6.34
CA LEU A 149 -1.80 5.63 7.33
C LEU A 149 -2.57 6.95 7.28
N THR A 150 -3.23 7.28 8.37
CA THR A 150 -4.01 8.51 8.58
C THR A 150 -3.39 9.35 9.71
N PRO A 151 -3.88 10.57 9.98
CA PRO A 151 -3.51 11.31 11.18
C PRO A 151 -3.73 10.55 12.49
N ARG A 152 -4.74 9.68 12.57
CA ARG A 152 -5.05 8.90 13.79
C ARG A 152 -4.15 7.68 13.98
N GLY A 153 -3.65 7.10 12.89
CA GLY A 153 -2.81 5.92 13.00
C GLY A 153 -2.66 5.14 11.71
N TRP A 154 -2.07 3.95 11.83
CA TRP A 154 -2.03 2.98 10.75
C TRP A 154 -2.97 1.81 11.04
N ARG A 155 -3.48 1.19 9.97
CA ARG A 155 -4.35 0.01 10.03
C ARG A 155 -3.97 -0.95 8.91
N VAL A 156 -3.88 -2.24 9.23
CA VAL A 156 -3.75 -3.31 8.24
C VAL A 156 -5.16 -3.74 7.84
N HIS A 157 -5.48 -3.71 6.55
CA HIS A 157 -6.78 -4.17 6.07
C HIS A 157 -6.83 -5.69 5.90
N GLY A 158 -7.98 -6.28 6.21
CA GLY A 158 -8.16 -7.74 6.30
C GLY A 158 -7.75 -8.31 7.66
N GLU A 159 -7.38 -7.46 8.61
CA GLU A 159 -6.94 -7.85 9.95
C GLU A 159 -7.41 -6.84 11.00
N GLU A 160 -7.39 -7.22 12.29
CA GLU A 160 -7.72 -6.30 13.39
C GLU A 160 -6.54 -5.42 13.84
N ARG A 161 -5.37 -5.58 13.21
CA ARG A 161 -4.11 -4.95 13.62
C ARG A 161 -4.04 -3.49 13.18
N ARG A 162 -3.86 -2.62 14.17
CA ARG A 162 -3.73 -1.16 14.02
C ARG A 162 -2.75 -0.59 15.02
N GLY A 163 -2.32 0.65 14.82
CA GLY A 163 -1.45 1.34 15.77
C GLY A 163 -1.38 2.84 15.55
N ARG A 164 -0.68 3.54 16.45
CA ARG A 164 -0.50 4.99 16.38
C ARG A 164 0.40 5.39 15.21
N ARG A 165 0.18 6.61 14.70
CA ARG A 165 1.01 7.21 13.64
C ARG A 165 2.47 7.28 14.10
N PRO A 166 3.44 6.85 13.27
CA PRO A 166 4.84 6.99 13.63
C PRO A 166 5.22 8.45 13.84
N ALA A 167 5.87 8.75 14.96
CA ALA A 167 6.45 10.07 15.16
C ALA A 167 7.62 10.24 14.18
N VAL A 168 7.67 11.39 13.49
CA VAL A 168 8.92 11.80 12.84
C VAL A 168 9.89 12.14 13.96
N ARG A 169 10.74 11.19 14.34
CA ARG A 169 11.90 11.55 15.16
C ARG A 169 12.82 12.37 14.26
N LEU A 170 12.68 13.70 14.32
CA LEU A 170 13.77 14.60 13.98
C LEU A 170 14.95 14.14 14.83
N GLY A 171 15.98 13.60 14.18
CA GLY A 171 17.22 13.23 14.85
C GLY A 171 17.87 14.48 15.41
N GLY A 172 17.46 14.90 16.61
CA GLY A 172 18.22 15.85 17.40
C GLY A 172 19.56 15.20 17.77
N PRO A 173 20.68 15.92 17.70
CA PRO A 173 21.99 15.38 18.07
C PRO A 173 21.92 14.80 19.48
N ARG A 174 22.45 13.58 19.69
CA ARG A 174 22.67 13.05 21.04
C ARG A 174 23.55 14.07 21.78
N PRO A 175 23.17 14.57 22.97
CA PRO A 175 24.10 15.31 23.79
C PRO A 175 25.26 14.37 24.11
N VAL A 176 26.44 14.70 23.60
CA VAL A 176 27.70 14.15 24.07
C VAL A 176 27.87 14.65 25.50
N THR A 177 27.57 13.79 26.48
CA THR A 177 27.98 14.02 27.86
C THR A 177 29.50 13.94 27.91
N GLY A 178 30.15 15.08 27.70
CA GLY A 178 31.57 15.25 27.95
C GLY A 178 31.84 15.01 29.43
N GLY A 179 32.41 13.86 29.74
CA GLY A 179 32.95 13.56 31.06
C GLY A 179 34.23 14.36 31.27
N ALA A 180 34.11 15.48 31.96
CA ALA A 180 35.25 16.18 32.55
C ALA A 180 35.27 15.88 34.06
N ARG A 181 36.16 14.98 34.50
CA ARG A 181 36.75 14.92 35.86
C ARG A 181 38.17 14.36 35.69
N ARG A 182 39.15 15.25 35.73
CA ARG A 182 40.09 15.54 36.84
C ARG A 182 41.34 14.67 36.75
#